data_AF-A0A2J8QE02-F1
#
_entry.id   AF-A0A2J8QE02-F1
#
_cell.length_a   1.000
_cell.length_b   1.000
_cell.length_c   1.000
_cell.angle_alpha   90.00
_cell.angle_beta   90.00
_cell.angle_gamma   90.00
#
_symmetry.space_group_name_H-M   'P 1'
#
loop_
_entity.id
_entity.type
_entity.pdbx_description
1 polymer ?
#
loop_
_entity_poly.entity_id
_entity_poly.type
_entity_poly.pdbx_seq_one_letter_code
_entity_poly.pdbx_strand_id
1 'polypeptide(L)'
;FYAEFQNIRYKGESVQGALILAELLSAVKRSLARTLVIIVSLGYGIVKPRLGVTLHKVVVAGALYLLFSGMEGVLRVTGYFSYPLTLIVNLALSAIDACVILWIFISLTQTMKLLKLRRNIVKLSLYRHFTNTLILAVAASIVFIIWTTMKFRIVTCQSDWRELWVDDAIWRLLFSMILFVIMVLWRPSANNQR
;
A
#
# COMPACT_ATOMS: atom_id res chain seq x y z
N PHE A 1 -15.56 -5.27 11.17
CA PHE A 1 -15.09 -5.43 12.55
C PHE A 1 -16.07 -4.87 13.59
N TYR A 2 -16.40 -3.57 13.66
CA TYR A 2 -17.33 -3.07 14.72
C TYR A 2 -18.69 -3.78 14.76
N ALA A 3 -19.32 -3.99 13.60
CA ALA A 3 -20.60 -4.70 13.50
C ALA A 3 -20.54 -6.16 13.97
N GLU A 4 -19.37 -6.81 13.86
CA GLU A 4 -19.16 -8.19 14.32
C GLU A 4 -19.01 -8.24 15.84
N PHE A 5 -18.19 -7.35 16.42
CA PHE A 5 -18.06 -7.23 17.88
C PHE A 5 -19.40 -6.91 18.54
N GLN A 6 -20.24 -6.10 17.89
CA GLN A 6 -21.58 -5.81 18.36
C GLN A 6 -22.51 -7.04 18.22
N ASN A 7 -22.43 -7.78 17.11
CA ASN A 7 -23.29 -8.95 16.91
C ASN A 7 -22.92 -10.13 17.82
N ILE A 8 -21.63 -10.35 18.10
CA ILE A 8 -21.15 -11.34 19.08
C ILE A 8 -21.64 -10.96 20.49
N ARG A 9 -21.60 -9.66 20.84
CA ARG A 9 -22.05 -9.17 22.15
C ARG A 9 -23.56 -9.31 22.37
N TYR A 10 -24.38 -9.22 21.32
CA TYR A 10 -25.85 -9.24 21.44
C TYR A 10 -26.52 -10.57 21.04
N LYS A 11 -25.96 -11.32 20.10
CA LYS A 11 -26.57 -12.54 19.54
C LYS A 11 -25.73 -13.80 19.70
N GLY A 12 -24.45 -13.70 20.06
CA GLY A 12 -23.54 -14.84 20.23
C GLY A 12 -23.14 -15.55 18.92
N GLU A 13 -23.69 -15.13 17.78
CA GLU A 13 -23.48 -15.74 16.46
C GLU A 13 -22.61 -14.83 15.58
N SER A 14 -21.60 -15.40 14.92
CA SER A 14 -20.76 -14.67 13.96
C SER A 14 -21.47 -14.58 12.60
N VAL A 15 -21.69 -13.37 12.10
CA VAL A 15 -22.26 -13.19 10.75
C VAL A 15 -21.12 -13.26 9.76
N GLN A 16 -20.86 -14.48 9.27
CA GLN A 16 -19.75 -14.77 8.35
C GLN A 16 -19.77 -13.87 7.10
N GLY A 17 -20.96 -13.50 6.60
CA GLY A 17 -21.11 -12.57 5.48
C GLY A 17 -20.59 -11.16 5.76
N ALA A 18 -20.74 -10.64 6.99
CA ALA A 18 -20.21 -9.33 7.38
C ALA A 18 -18.68 -9.34 7.46
N LEU A 19 -18.08 -10.48 7.83
CA LEU A 19 -16.63 -10.66 7.87
C LEU A 19 -16.03 -10.69 6.47
N ILE A 20 -16.65 -11.44 5.55
CA ILE A 20 -16.26 -11.50 4.13
C ILE A 20 -16.33 -10.11 3.49
N LEU A 21 -17.42 -9.36 3.71
CA LEU A 21 -17.57 -8.00 3.19
C LEU A 21 -16.55 -7.03 3.78
N ALA A 22 -16.27 -7.13 5.08
CA ALA A 22 -15.26 -6.29 5.72
C ALA A 22 -13.85 -6.56 5.15
N GLU A 23 -13.53 -7.83 4.90
CA GLU A 23 -12.23 -8.20 4.35
C GLU A 23 -12.11 -7.81 2.86
N LEU A 24 -13.20 -7.95 2.09
CA LEU A 24 -13.27 -7.48 0.70
C LEU A 24 -13.08 -5.96 0.61
N LEU A 25 -13.76 -5.19 1.47
CA LEU A 25 -13.57 -3.74 1.56
C LEU A 25 -12.15 -3.36 1.97
N SER A 26 -11.54 -4.14 2.86
CA SER A 26 -10.14 -3.96 3.27
C SER A 26 -9.17 -4.21 2.10
N ALA A 27 -9.41 -5.25 1.30
CA ALA A 27 -8.64 -5.57 0.10
C ALA A 27 -8.78 -4.47 -0.98
N VAL A 28 -10.00 -3.95 -1.20
CA VAL A 28 -10.24 -2.82 -2.12
C VAL A 28 -9.50 -1.57 -1.68
N LYS A 29 -9.56 -1.22 -0.40
CA LYS A 29 -8.82 -0.07 0.13
C LYS A 29 -7.30 -0.25 -0.04
N ARG A 30 -6.76 -1.44 0.27
CA ARG A 30 -5.33 -1.78 0.09
C ARG A 30 -4.90 -1.69 -1.37
N SER A 31 -5.71 -2.15 -2.31
CA SER A 31 -5.39 -2.12 -3.74
C SER A 31 -5.41 -0.70 -4.29
N LEU A 32 -6.46 0.08 -3.99
CA LEU A 32 -6.56 1.48 -4.41
C LEU A 32 -5.38 2.32 -3.91
N ALA A 33 -4.99 2.12 -2.64
CA ALA A 33 -3.81 2.75 -2.06
C ALA A 33 -2.55 2.49 -2.90
N ARG A 34 -2.28 1.22 -3.24
CA ARG A 34 -1.09 0.82 -3.99
C ARG A 34 -1.12 1.32 -5.43
N THR A 35 -2.28 1.28 -6.08
CA THR A 35 -2.45 1.85 -7.42
C THR A 35 -2.20 3.35 -7.44
N LEU A 36 -2.66 4.10 -6.45
CA LEU A 36 -2.39 5.54 -6.33
C LEU A 36 -0.90 5.85 -6.20
N VAL A 37 -0.17 5.11 -5.37
CA VAL A 37 1.29 5.29 -5.21
C VAL A 37 2.02 5.02 -6.53
N ILE A 38 1.63 3.97 -7.27
CA ILE A 38 2.19 3.67 -8.59
C ILE A 38 1.93 4.82 -9.57
N ILE A 39 0.69 5.28 -9.70
CA ILE A 39 0.30 6.39 -10.60
C ILE A 39 1.13 7.65 -10.31
N VAL A 40 1.35 7.95 -9.04
CA VAL A 40 2.13 9.11 -8.62
C VAL A 40 3.63 8.92 -8.91
N SER A 41 4.18 7.74 -8.65
CA SER A 41 5.59 7.44 -8.93
C SER A 41 5.94 7.51 -10.42
N LEU A 42 4.96 7.25 -11.29
CA LEU A 42 5.04 7.42 -12.74
C LEU A 42 5.06 8.89 -13.18
N GLY A 43 4.86 9.84 -12.26
CA GLY A 43 4.82 11.27 -12.55
C GLY A 43 3.57 11.70 -13.33
N TYR A 44 2.48 10.92 -13.23
CA TYR A 44 1.23 11.21 -13.91
C TYR A 44 0.64 12.53 -13.41
N GLY A 45 0.28 13.42 -14.35
CA GLY A 45 -0.18 14.79 -14.07
C GLY A 45 0.90 15.88 -14.16
N ILE A 46 2.21 15.55 -14.11
CA ILE A 46 3.29 16.56 -14.08
C ILE A 46 4.21 16.52 -15.31
N VAL A 47 4.45 15.35 -15.93
CA VAL A 47 5.49 15.20 -16.99
C VAL A 47 4.96 14.68 -18.34
N LYS A 48 3.80 14.02 -18.39
CA LYS A 48 3.20 13.53 -19.64
C LYS A 48 1.68 13.78 -19.67
N PRO A 49 1.14 14.54 -20.63
CA PRO A 49 -0.29 14.85 -20.69
C PRO A 49 -1.15 13.67 -21.14
N ARG A 50 -0.55 12.55 -21.60
CA ARG A 50 -1.28 11.34 -22.03
C ARG A 50 -0.49 10.08 -21.65
N LEU A 51 -1.06 9.26 -20.77
CA LEU A 51 -0.66 7.85 -20.64
C LEU A 51 -1.54 7.06 -21.60
N GLY A 52 -0.98 6.62 -22.71
CA GLY A 52 -1.59 5.56 -23.49
C GLY A 52 -1.37 4.22 -22.79
N VAL A 53 -0.39 3.46 -23.28
CA VAL A 53 -0.16 2.06 -22.90
C VAL A 53 0.23 1.87 -21.42
N THR A 54 0.87 2.84 -20.78
CA THR A 54 1.32 2.69 -19.37
C THR A 54 0.18 2.76 -18.36
N LEU A 55 -0.92 3.48 -18.63
CA LEU A 55 -2.08 3.49 -17.72
C LEU A 55 -2.79 2.14 -17.73
N HIS A 56 -2.96 1.52 -18.91
CA HIS A 56 -3.48 0.15 -18.99
C HIS A 56 -2.63 -0.83 -18.20
N LYS A 57 -1.30 -0.74 -18.25
CA LYS A 57 -0.41 -1.58 -17.43
C LYS A 57 -0.65 -1.40 -15.93
N VAL A 58 -0.86 -0.17 -15.47
CA VAL A 58 -1.14 0.11 -14.05
C VAL A 58 -2.52 -0.37 -13.63
N VAL A 59 -3.54 -0.18 -14.47
CA VAL A 59 -4.91 -0.66 -14.21
C VAL A 59 -4.94 -2.18 -14.14
N VAL A 60 -4.27 -2.86 -15.07
CA VAL A 60 -4.16 -4.33 -15.06
C VAL A 60 -3.40 -4.81 -13.83
N ALA A 61 -2.29 -4.17 -13.47
CA ALA A 61 -1.55 -4.51 -12.24
C ALA A 61 -2.39 -4.30 -10.97
N GLY A 62 -3.16 -3.20 -10.90
CA GLY A 62 -4.09 -2.93 -9.79
C GLY A 62 -5.23 -3.94 -9.71
N ALA A 63 -5.80 -4.33 -10.85
CA ALA A 63 -6.84 -5.35 -10.93
C ALA A 63 -6.31 -6.73 -10.50
N LEU A 64 -5.14 -7.14 -10.99
CA LEU A 64 -4.48 -8.37 -10.57
C LEU A 64 -4.22 -8.37 -9.06
N TYR A 65 -3.69 -7.27 -8.53
CA TYR A 65 -3.45 -7.14 -7.09
C TYR A 65 -4.75 -7.23 -6.27
N LEU A 66 -5.84 -6.60 -6.73
CA LEU A 66 -7.15 -6.70 -6.07
C LEU A 66 -7.66 -8.15 -6.05
N LEU A 67 -7.51 -8.89 -7.14
CA LEU A 67 -7.92 -10.31 -7.21
C LEU A 67 -7.13 -11.16 -6.21
N PHE A 68 -5.80 -11.06 -6.21
CA PHE A 68 -4.96 -11.82 -5.28
C PHE A 68 -5.20 -11.43 -3.82
N SER A 69 -5.33 -10.12 -3.52
CA SER A 69 -5.63 -9.65 -2.16
C SER A 69 -7.04 -10.03 -1.69
N GLY A 70 -8.03 -10.05 -2.60
CA GLY A 70 -9.38 -10.50 -2.30
C GLY A 70 -9.44 -12.00 -2.02
N MET A 71 -8.73 -12.80 -2.83
CA MET A 71 -8.61 -14.24 -2.61
C MET A 71 -7.94 -14.56 -1.28
N GLU A 72 -6.84 -13.87 -0.92
CA GLU A 72 -6.18 -14.02 0.39
C GLU A 72 -7.14 -13.72 1.55
N GLY A 73 -7.85 -12.60 1.46
CA GLY A 73 -8.81 -12.19 2.48
C GLY A 73 -9.96 -13.18 2.68
N VAL A 74 -10.52 -13.69 1.58
CA VAL A 74 -11.58 -14.72 1.64
C VAL A 74 -11.04 -16.04 2.18
N LEU A 75 -9.83 -16.46 1.80
CA LEU A 75 -9.17 -17.66 2.33
C LEU A 75 -8.97 -17.57 3.84
N ARG A 76 -8.53 -16.40 4.33
CA ARG A 76 -8.30 -16.14 5.76
C ARG A 76 -9.60 -16.23 6.57
N VAL A 77 -10.70 -15.72 6.03
CA VAL A 77 -12.02 -15.73 6.70
C VAL A 77 -12.68 -17.10 6.68
N THR A 78 -12.57 -17.84 5.58
CA THR A 78 -13.27 -19.13 5.40
C THR A 78 -12.54 -20.29 6.05
N GLY A 79 -11.21 -20.22 6.21
CA GLY A 79 -10.41 -21.28 6.86
C GLY A 79 -10.45 -22.65 6.18
N TYR A 80 -11.11 -22.76 5.02
CA TYR A 80 -11.51 -24.02 4.39
C TYR A 80 -10.41 -24.61 3.48
N PHE A 81 -9.35 -23.84 3.20
CA PHE A 81 -8.27 -24.24 2.31
C PHE A 81 -7.02 -24.65 3.09
N SER A 82 -6.34 -25.69 2.59
CA SER A 82 -5.13 -26.27 3.16
C SER A 82 -4.06 -25.21 3.46
N TYR A 83 -3.39 -25.34 4.63
CA TYR A 83 -2.24 -24.52 5.06
C TYR A 83 -1.22 -24.14 3.95
N PRO A 84 -0.84 -25.03 3.00
CA PRO A 84 0.05 -24.66 1.89
C PRO A 84 -0.52 -23.62 0.92
N LEU A 85 -1.82 -23.60 0.64
CA LEU A 85 -2.41 -22.65 -0.31
C LEU A 85 -2.39 -21.22 0.27
N THR A 86 -2.71 -21.06 1.54
CA THR A 86 -2.60 -19.78 2.25
C THR A 86 -1.17 -19.25 2.25
N LEU A 87 -0.17 -20.12 2.42
CA LEU A 87 1.24 -19.76 2.32
C LEU A 87 1.64 -19.30 0.91
N ILE A 88 1.21 -20.02 -0.12
CA ILE A 88 1.51 -19.68 -1.53
C ILE A 88 0.91 -18.32 -1.89
N VAL A 89 -0.35 -18.07 -1.51
CA VAL A 89 -1.02 -16.79 -1.77
C VAL A 89 -0.32 -15.63 -1.06
N ASN A 90 0.07 -15.82 0.21
CA ASN A 90 0.82 -14.82 0.97
C ASN A 90 2.20 -14.53 0.36
N LEU A 91 2.91 -15.58 -0.08
CA LEU A 91 4.21 -15.44 -0.73
C LEU A 91 4.08 -14.70 -2.07
N ALA A 92 3.08 -15.05 -2.88
CA ALA A 92 2.79 -14.38 -4.15
C ALA A 92 2.44 -12.90 -3.92
N LEU A 93 1.63 -12.59 -2.91
CA LEU A 93 1.27 -11.21 -2.56
C LEU A 93 2.51 -10.40 -2.15
N SER A 94 3.39 -10.97 -1.32
CA SER A 94 4.66 -10.34 -0.93
C SER A 94 5.59 -10.08 -2.13
N ALA A 95 5.66 -11.02 -3.08
CA ALA A 95 6.44 -10.85 -4.30
C ALA A 95 5.89 -9.73 -5.20
N ILE A 96 4.57 -9.61 -5.31
CA ILE A 96 3.92 -8.49 -6.03
C ILE A 96 4.29 -7.16 -5.37
N ASP A 97 4.32 -7.10 -4.04
CA ASP A 97 4.65 -5.88 -3.28
C ASP A 97 6.09 -5.42 -3.53
N ALA A 98 7.02 -6.37 -3.48
CA ALA A 98 8.42 -6.11 -3.81
C ALA A 98 8.57 -5.60 -5.26
N CYS A 99 7.88 -6.24 -6.22
CA CYS A 99 7.88 -5.83 -7.62
C CYS A 99 7.33 -4.40 -7.81
N VAL A 100 6.23 -4.08 -7.15
CA VAL A 100 5.61 -2.74 -7.17
C VAL A 100 6.59 -1.68 -6.63
N ILE A 101 7.26 -1.95 -5.51
CA ILE A 101 8.25 -1.03 -4.93
C ILE A 101 9.41 -0.80 -5.90
N LEU A 102 9.94 -1.86 -6.51
CA LEU A 102 11.01 -1.73 -7.51
C LEU A 102 10.56 -0.89 -8.71
N TRP A 103 9.34 -1.10 -9.20
CA TRP A 103 8.79 -0.32 -10.31
C TRP A 103 8.65 1.16 -9.93
N ILE A 104 8.20 1.47 -8.71
CA ILE A 104 8.14 2.85 -8.19
C ILE A 104 9.53 3.50 -8.24
N PHE A 105 10.57 2.84 -7.71
CA PHE A 105 11.94 3.38 -7.72
C PHE A 105 12.49 3.58 -9.14
N ILE A 106 12.25 2.63 -10.05
CA ILE A 106 12.66 2.73 -11.45
C ILE A 106 11.97 3.92 -12.13
N SER A 107 10.65 4.05 -11.98
CA SER A 107 9.86 5.14 -12.57
C SER A 107 10.30 6.51 -12.07
N LEU A 108 10.56 6.61 -10.77
CA LEU A 108 11.02 7.84 -10.12
C LEU A 108 12.42 8.23 -10.61
N THR A 109 13.32 7.26 -10.72
CA THR A 109 14.69 7.46 -11.24
C THR A 109 14.67 7.92 -12.70
N GLN A 110 13.83 7.32 -13.54
CA GLN A 110 13.64 7.73 -14.93
C GLN A 110 13.11 9.17 -15.02
N THR A 111 12.12 9.51 -14.19
CA THR A 111 11.53 10.85 -14.15
C THR A 111 12.54 11.90 -13.68
N MET A 112 13.33 11.60 -12.65
CA MET A 112 14.42 12.46 -12.18
C MET A 112 15.50 12.68 -13.24
N LYS A 113 15.89 11.63 -14.00
CA LYS A 113 16.84 11.76 -15.12
C LYS A 113 16.31 12.70 -16.20
N LEU A 114 15.03 12.58 -16.55
CA LEU A 114 14.38 13.46 -17.53
C LEU A 114 14.30 14.92 -17.04
N LEU A 115 14.01 15.14 -15.76
CA LEU A 115 13.98 16.46 -15.13
C LEU A 115 15.38 17.10 -15.05
N LYS A 116 16.42 16.31 -14.79
CA LYS A 116 17.83 16.75 -14.86
C LYS A 116 18.19 17.26 -16.25
N LEU A 117 17.83 16.51 -17.29
CA LEU A 117 18.09 16.89 -18.69
C LEU A 117 17.38 18.20 -19.08
N ARG A 118 16.17 18.45 -18.55
CA ARG A 118 15.40 19.68 -18.83
C ARG A 118 15.76 20.87 -17.94
N ARG A 119 16.80 20.78 -17.07
CA ARG A 119 17.23 21.87 -16.15
C ARG A 119 16.13 22.49 -15.27
N ASN A 120 15.05 21.75 -14.97
CA ASN A 120 13.98 22.25 -14.10
C ASN A 120 14.32 22.04 -12.61
N ILE A 121 15.17 22.91 -12.05
CA ILE A 121 15.77 22.76 -10.71
C ILE A 121 14.71 22.70 -9.59
N VAL A 122 13.64 23.50 -9.67
CA VAL A 122 12.55 23.52 -8.67
C VAL A 122 11.80 22.19 -8.63
N LYS A 123 11.39 21.67 -9.80
CA LYS A 123 10.71 20.37 -9.90
C LYS A 123 11.66 19.23 -9.49
N LEU A 124 12.93 19.30 -9.88
CA LEU A 124 13.94 18.30 -9.49
C LEU A 124 14.15 18.24 -7.97
N SER A 125 14.22 19.40 -7.30
CA SER A 125 14.36 19.47 -5.85
C SER A 125 13.15 18.82 -5.17
N LEU A 126 11.93 19.11 -5.64
CA LEU A 126 10.70 18.52 -5.11
C LEU A 126 10.70 16.99 -5.24
N TYR A 127 11.07 16.45 -6.41
CA TYR A 127 11.19 15.00 -6.63
C TYR A 127 12.29 14.34 -5.77
N ARG A 128 13.37 15.06 -5.45
CA ARG A 128 14.42 14.57 -4.53
C ARG A 128 13.89 14.44 -3.10
N HIS A 129 13.19 15.45 -2.60
CA HIS A 129 12.55 15.40 -1.28
C HIS A 129 11.51 14.28 -1.21
N PHE A 130 10.72 14.09 -2.27
CA PHE A 130 9.79 12.96 -2.41
C PHE A 130 10.51 11.62 -2.30
N THR A 131 11.59 11.43 -3.06
CA THR A 131 12.38 10.19 -3.04
C THR A 131 12.93 9.90 -1.65
N ASN A 132 13.51 10.90 -0.98
CA ASN A 132 14.03 10.75 0.38
C ASN A 132 12.92 10.37 1.38
N THR A 133 11.76 11.01 1.25
CA THR A 133 10.59 10.72 2.11
C THR A 133 10.07 9.30 1.89
N LEU A 134 10.04 8.83 0.64
CA LEU A 134 9.64 7.46 0.31
C LEU A 134 10.64 6.43 0.86
N ILE A 135 11.95 6.68 0.73
CA ILE A 135 12.99 5.82 1.30
C ILE A 135 12.84 5.73 2.82
N LEU A 136 12.61 6.86 3.50
CA LEU A 136 12.39 6.89 4.94
C LEU A 136 11.13 6.10 5.34
N ALA A 137 10.04 6.22 4.59
CA ALA A 137 8.81 5.46 4.83
C ALA A 137 9.03 3.93 4.69
N VAL A 138 9.81 3.51 3.68
CA VAL A 138 10.16 2.09 3.47
C VAL A 138 11.12 1.59 4.56
N ALA A 139 12.10 2.39 4.97
CA ALA A 139 12.99 2.01 6.07
C ALA A 139 12.22 1.86 7.40
N ALA A 140 11.32 2.80 7.68
CA ALA A 140 10.46 2.76 8.87
C ALA A 140 9.54 1.52 8.86
N SER A 141 8.99 1.13 7.71
CA SER A 141 8.18 -0.08 7.61
C SER A 141 8.99 -1.35 7.86
N ILE A 142 10.22 -1.46 7.34
CA ILE A 142 11.11 -2.60 7.59
C ILE A 142 11.45 -2.71 9.08
N VAL A 143 11.86 -1.61 9.71
CA VAL A 143 12.16 -1.57 11.16
C VAL A 143 10.94 -2.00 11.96
N PHE A 144 9.75 -1.53 11.60
CA PHE A 144 8.52 -1.90 12.28
C PHE A 144 8.17 -3.39 12.10
N ILE A 145 8.33 -3.95 10.90
CA ILE A 145 8.11 -5.38 10.63
C ILE A 145 9.09 -6.24 11.44
N ILE A 146 10.35 -5.84 11.57
CA ILE A 146 11.33 -6.55 12.40
C ILE A 146 10.91 -6.49 13.88
N TRP A 147 10.51 -5.32 14.36
CA TRP A 147 10.03 -5.13 15.74
C TRP A 147 8.82 -6.01 16.04
N THR A 148 7.79 -6.01 15.18
CA THR A 148 6.60 -6.83 15.37
C THR A 148 6.91 -8.31 15.25
N THR A 149 7.78 -8.72 14.33
CA THR A 149 8.23 -10.12 14.21
C THR A 149 8.90 -10.60 15.50
N MET A 150 9.78 -9.78 16.09
CA MET A 150 10.47 -10.12 17.34
C MET A 150 9.51 -10.19 18.53
N LYS A 151 8.51 -9.30 18.59
CA LYS A 151 7.52 -9.23 19.69
C LYS A 151 6.44 -10.31 19.61
N PHE A 152 5.95 -10.64 18.41
CA PHE A 152 4.82 -11.55 18.22
C PHE A 152 5.22 -13.01 17.91
N ARG A 153 6.37 -13.30 17.28
CA ARG A 153 6.75 -14.68 16.93
C ARG A 153 7.63 -15.41 17.94
N ILE A 154 8.31 -14.68 18.84
CA ILE A 154 9.36 -15.27 19.71
C ILE A 154 8.90 -15.41 21.17
N VAL A 155 7.88 -14.66 21.61
CA VAL A 155 7.40 -14.69 22.99
C VAL A 155 6.17 -15.60 23.11
N THR A 156 6.21 -16.57 24.01
CA THR A 156 5.17 -17.60 24.25
C THR A 156 3.89 -17.08 24.90
N CYS A 157 3.90 -15.84 25.40
CA CYS A 157 2.72 -15.16 25.93
C CYS A 157 2.34 -13.99 25.02
N GLN A 158 1.11 -14.03 24.50
CA GLN A 158 0.55 -13.05 23.58
C GLN A 158 0.50 -11.68 24.27
N SER A 159 1.39 -10.77 23.85
CA SER A 159 1.55 -9.42 24.41
C SER A 159 0.27 -8.58 24.22
N ASP A 160 0.02 -7.69 25.17
CA ASP A 160 -1.19 -6.88 25.39
C ASP A 160 -1.92 -6.36 24.14
N TRP A 161 -3.26 -6.22 24.25
CA TRP A 161 -4.15 -5.59 23.25
C TRP A 161 -3.68 -4.21 22.73
N ARG A 162 -2.86 -3.50 23.53
CA ARG A 162 -2.21 -2.24 23.15
C ARG A 162 -1.23 -2.40 22.00
N GLU A 163 -0.49 -3.51 21.93
CA GLU A 163 0.48 -3.76 20.86
C GLU A 163 -0.18 -4.16 19.54
N LEU A 164 -1.35 -4.84 19.57
CA LEU A 164 -2.17 -5.06 18.37
C LEU A 164 -2.69 -3.77 17.75
N TRP A 165 -3.03 -2.77 18.58
CA TRP A 165 -3.50 -1.48 18.08
C TRP A 165 -2.40 -0.70 17.37
N VAL A 166 -1.15 -0.80 17.86
CA VAL A 166 0.01 -0.15 17.25
C VAL A 166 0.31 -0.75 15.87
N ASP A 167 0.16 -2.07 15.71
CA ASP A 167 0.28 -2.73 14.41
C ASP A 167 -0.76 -2.21 13.40
N ASP A 168 -2.04 -2.17 13.75
CA ASP A 168 -3.09 -1.66 12.85
C ASP A 168 -2.99 -0.13 12.61
N ALA A 169 -2.47 0.64 13.58
CA ALA A 169 -2.30 2.10 13.46
C ALA A 169 -1.14 2.49 12.54
N ILE A 170 0.00 1.81 12.59
CA ILE A 170 1.20 2.19 11.82
C ILE A 170 0.90 2.19 10.31
N TRP A 171 0.16 1.19 9.83
CA TRP A 171 -0.15 1.04 8.41
C TRP A 171 -1.03 2.19 7.90
N ARG A 172 -1.97 2.64 8.73
CA ARG A 172 -2.83 3.80 8.44
C ARG A 172 -2.04 5.11 8.46
N LEU A 173 -1.09 5.26 9.39
CA LEU A 173 -0.21 6.42 9.46
C LEU A 173 0.73 6.49 8.25
N LEU A 174 1.38 5.38 7.89
CA LEU A 174 2.23 5.30 6.69
C LEU A 174 1.44 5.66 5.43
N PHE A 175 0.21 5.13 5.29
CA PHE A 175 -0.66 5.46 4.18
C PHE A 175 -1.02 6.96 4.14
N SER A 176 -1.39 7.54 5.28
CA SER A 176 -1.69 8.97 5.40
C SER A 176 -0.49 9.86 5.04
N MET A 177 0.71 9.49 5.52
CA MET A 177 1.94 10.19 5.21
C MET A 177 2.25 10.16 3.70
N ILE A 178 2.07 9.01 3.06
CA ILE A 178 2.24 8.89 1.60
C ILE A 178 1.21 9.76 0.85
N LEU A 179 -0.06 9.77 1.26
CA LEU A 179 -1.08 10.65 0.65
C LEU A 179 -0.75 12.13 0.81
N PHE A 180 -0.27 12.55 1.98
CA PHE A 180 0.16 13.92 2.22
C PHE A 180 1.28 14.33 1.24
N VAL A 181 2.27 13.45 1.07
CA VAL A 181 3.36 13.65 0.11
C VAL A 181 2.83 13.73 -1.33
N ILE A 182 1.85 12.91 -1.68
CA ILE A 182 1.16 12.97 -2.98
C ILE A 182 0.46 14.32 -3.17
N MET A 183 -0.26 14.83 -2.16
CA MET A 183 -0.92 16.14 -2.22
C MET A 183 0.08 17.29 -2.45
N VAL A 184 1.25 17.25 -1.77
CA VAL A 184 2.31 18.25 -1.96
C VAL A 184 2.87 18.22 -3.38
N LEU A 185 3.00 17.02 -3.97
CA LEU A 185 3.45 16.86 -5.35
C LEU A 185 2.40 17.33 -6.36
N TRP A 186 1.11 17.07 -6.10
CA TRP A 186 -0.01 17.46 -6.96
C TRP A 186 -0.41 18.93 -6.83
N ARG A 187 0.04 19.62 -5.77
CA ARG A 187 -0.16 21.06 -5.63
C ARG A 187 0.38 21.75 -6.89
N PRO A 188 -0.46 22.49 -7.64
CA PRO A 188 0.00 23.20 -8.82
C PRO A 188 1.09 24.18 -8.39
N SER A 189 2.32 23.93 -8.83
CA SER A 189 3.42 24.86 -8.61
C SER A 189 3.16 26.08 -9.49
N ALA A 190 2.97 27.24 -8.88
CA ALA A 190 2.62 28.51 -9.51
C ALA A 190 3.64 28.97 -10.58
N ASN A 191 4.81 28.34 -10.69
CA ASN A 191 5.83 28.66 -11.68
C ASN A 191 5.63 27.93 -13.03
N ASN A 192 4.37 27.76 -13.44
CA ASN A 192 4.01 27.21 -14.74
C ASN A 192 3.09 28.22 -15.45
N GLN A 193 3.51 29.50 -15.51
CA GLN A 193 3.12 30.32 -16.64
C GLN A 193 3.86 29.78 -17.86
N ARG A 194 3.05 29.25 -18.79
CA ARG A 194 3.31 28.86 -20.18
C ARG A 194 4.75 28.95 -20.68
#